data_AF-A0A4D4KWI2-F1
#
_entry.id   AF-A0A4D4KWI2-F1
#
_cell.length_a   1.000
_cell.length_b   1.000
_cell.length_c   1.000
_cell.angle_alpha   90.00
_cell.angle_beta   90.00
_cell.angle_gamma   90.00
#
_symmetry.space_group_name_H-M   'P 1'
#
loop_
_entity.id
_entity.type
_entity.pdbx_description
1 polymer ?
#
loop_
_entity_poly.entity_id
_entity_poly.type
_entity_poly.pdbx_seq_one_letter_code
_entity_poly.pdbx_strand_id
1 'polypeptide(L)'
;MELAREHGIDAPTATKALAAALRTPGPGDEVLTELARRLATGLASVVAVVDPELVVLSGEVAQAGGERLRQLVEAEMTGLALPRPQLRISEIEGDPILIGALRTAVADARQTVFDTARFDA
;
A
#
# COMPACT_ATOMS: atom_id res chain seq x y z
N MET A 1 14.38 -4.48 5.48
CA MET A 1 15.65 -5.07 5.00
C MET A 1 16.09 -6.23 5.86
N GLU A 2 16.05 -6.07 7.18
CA GLU A 2 16.34 -7.15 8.14
C GLU A 2 15.55 -8.44 7.87
N LEU A 3 14.24 -8.35 7.67
CA LEU A 3 13.39 -9.50 7.30
C LEU A 3 13.96 -10.30 6.11
N ALA A 4 14.40 -9.63 5.05
CA ALA A 4 14.95 -10.32 3.89
C ALA A 4 16.29 -11.00 4.21
N ARG A 5 17.16 -10.32 4.98
CA ARG A 5 18.45 -10.84 5.40
C ARG A 5 18.34 -12.06 6.31
N GLU A 6 17.36 -12.08 7.22
CA GLU A 6 17.08 -13.25 8.08
C GLU A 6 16.80 -14.52 7.27
N HIS A 7 16.26 -14.36 6.06
CA HIS A 7 15.94 -15.45 5.13
C HIS A 7 16.99 -15.57 4.00
N GLY A 8 18.20 -15.03 4.20
CA GLY A 8 19.31 -15.18 3.26
C GLY A 8 19.19 -14.35 1.97
N ILE A 9 18.26 -13.39 1.90
CA ILE A 9 18.11 -12.47 0.78
C ILE A 9 18.77 -11.14 1.11
N ASP A 10 19.94 -10.89 0.51
CA ASP A 10 20.62 -9.61 0.62
C ASP A 10 20.29 -8.68 -0.55
N ALA A 11 19.88 -7.46 -0.25
CA ALA A 11 19.56 -6.46 -1.24
C ALA A 11 19.75 -5.05 -0.65
N PRO A 12 19.99 -4.02 -1.47
CA PRO A 12 20.23 -2.67 -0.98
C PRO A 12 18.93 -1.88 -0.72
N THR A 13 17.78 -2.31 -1.25
CA THR A 13 16.49 -1.65 -1.08
C THR A 13 15.36 -2.65 -0.88
N ALA A 14 14.24 -2.22 -0.28
CA ALA A 14 13.08 -3.08 -0.05
C ALA A 14 12.49 -3.60 -1.36
N THR A 15 12.43 -2.75 -2.38
CA THR A 15 12.00 -3.11 -3.73
C THR A 15 12.87 -4.21 -4.34
N LYS A 16 14.20 -4.10 -4.23
CA LYS A 16 15.14 -5.12 -4.72
C LYS A 16 15.06 -6.41 -3.91
N ALA A 17 14.87 -6.32 -2.60
CA ALA A 17 14.65 -7.49 -1.74
C ALA A 17 13.37 -8.24 -2.12
N LEU A 18 12.27 -7.53 -2.38
CA LEU A 18 11.02 -8.13 -2.84
C LEU A 18 11.15 -8.76 -4.22
N ALA A 19 11.82 -8.07 -5.15
CA ALA A 19 12.10 -8.62 -6.47
C ALA A 19 12.95 -9.89 -6.38
N ALA A 20 13.91 -9.96 -5.45
CA ALA A 20 14.69 -11.16 -5.19
C ALA A 20 13.83 -12.27 -4.56
N ALA A 21 13.04 -11.95 -3.53
CA ALA A 21 12.12 -12.89 -2.87
C ALA A 21 11.16 -13.55 -3.87
N LEU A 22 10.57 -12.78 -4.79
CA LEU A 22 9.69 -13.32 -5.84
C LEU A 22 10.37 -14.33 -6.79
N ARG A 23 11.70 -14.34 -6.86
CA ARG A 23 12.49 -15.27 -7.68
C ARG A 23 13.14 -16.40 -6.87
N THR A 24 12.92 -16.45 -5.56
CA THR A 24 13.57 -17.41 -4.66
C THR A 24 12.51 -18.23 -3.91
N PRO A 25 12.03 -19.35 -4.50
CA PRO A 25 11.07 -20.23 -3.82
C PRO A 25 11.61 -20.74 -2.48
N GLY A 26 10.74 -20.88 -1.48
CA GLY A 26 11.14 -21.21 -0.11
C GLY A 26 11.47 -19.93 0.67
N PRO A 27 12.75 -19.51 0.79
CA PRO A 27 13.10 -18.34 1.60
C PRO A 27 12.39 -17.05 1.17
N GLY A 28 12.14 -16.86 -0.13
CA GLY A 28 11.38 -15.71 -0.63
C GLY A 28 9.89 -15.80 -0.30
N ASP A 29 9.30 -17.00 -0.31
CA ASP A 29 7.92 -17.21 0.12
C ASP A 29 7.76 -16.91 1.62
N GLU A 30 8.74 -17.30 2.44
CA GLU A 30 8.78 -16.99 3.88
C GLU A 30 8.85 -15.47 4.12
N VAL A 31 9.71 -14.76 3.39
CA VAL A 31 9.78 -13.29 3.46
C VAL A 31 8.46 -12.64 3.07
N LEU A 32 7.85 -13.06 1.96
CA LEU A 32 6.59 -12.50 1.47
C LEU A 32 5.43 -12.78 2.43
N THR A 33 5.38 -13.99 2.99
CA THR A 33 4.35 -14.39 3.97
C THR A 33 4.49 -13.60 5.26
N GLU A 34 5.70 -13.45 5.79
CA GLU A 34 5.94 -12.69 7.00
C GLU A 34 5.65 -11.19 6.80
N LEU A 35 6.02 -10.63 5.64
CA LEU A 35 5.63 -9.26 5.30
C LEU A 35 4.11 -9.12 5.20
N ALA A 36 3.44 -10.07 4.55
CA ALA A 36 2.00 -10.07 4.39
C ALA A 36 1.28 -10.09 5.75
N ARG A 37 1.74 -10.94 6.68
CA ARG A 37 1.22 -11.02 8.05
C ARG A 37 1.34 -9.69 8.80
N ARG A 38 2.49 -9.02 8.68
CA ARG A 38 2.72 -7.70 9.29
C ARG A 38 1.79 -6.63 8.71
N LEU A 39 1.63 -6.61 7.38
CA LEU A 39 0.72 -5.69 6.70
C LEU A 39 -0.74 -5.95 7.08
N ALA A 40 -1.18 -7.21 7.05
CA ALA A 40 -2.53 -7.60 7.42
C ALA A 40 -2.87 -7.22 8.88
N THR A 41 -1.91 -7.39 9.79
CA THR A 41 -2.07 -6.97 11.20
C THR A 41 -2.30 -5.47 11.31
N GLY A 42 -1.49 -4.65 10.62
CA GLY A 42 -1.69 -3.21 10.59
C GLY A 42 -3.02 -2.80 9.96
N LEU A 43 -3.36 -3.41 8.82
CA LEU A 43 -4.60 -3.16 8.10
C LEU A 43 -5.84 -3.52 8.93
N ALA A 44 -5.81 -4.63 9.67
CA ALA A 44 -6.93 -5.05 10.51
C ALA A 44 -7.34 -3.96 11.51
N SER A 45 -6.38 -3.19 12.06
CA SER A 45 -6.68 -2.08 12.97
C SER A 45 -7.45 -0.94 12.29
N VAL A 46 -7.10 -0.60 11.04
CA VAL A 46 -7.78 0.43 10.26
C VAL A 46 -9.16 -0.05 9.83
N VAL A 47 -9.25 -1.30 9.34
CA VAL A 47 -10.51 -1.91 8.90
C VAL A 47 -11.51 -2.02 10.04
N ALA A 48 -11.08 -2.38 11.24
CA ALA A 48 -11.96 -2.50 12.40
C ALA A 48 -12.61 -1.17 12.83
N VAL A 49 -12.02 -0.03 12.47
CA VAL A 49 -12.51 1.30 12.86
C VAL A 49 -13.25 2.00 11.71
N VAL A 50 -12.66 1.98 10.52
CA VAL A 50 -13.15 2.73 9.36
C VAL A 50 -14.21 1.95 8.57
N ASP A 51 -14.18 0.61 8.63
CA ASP A 51 -15.03 -0.29 7.86
C ASP A 51 -15.12 0.04 6.34
N PRO A 52 -13.98 0.12 5.63
CA PRO A 52 -13.98 0.48 4.22
C PRO A 52 -14.45 -0.70 3.35
N GLU A 53 -15.07 -0.42 2.20
CA GLU A 53 -15.35 -1.45 1.19
C GLU A 53 -14.11 -1.84 0.36
N LEU A 54 -13.12 -0.95 0.26
CA LEU A 54 -11.90 -1.10 -0.55
C LEU A 54 -10.68 -0.53 0.18
N VAL A 55 -9.59 -1.31 0.18
CA VAL A 55 -8.25 -0.88 0.57
C VAL A 55 -7.35 -0.90 -0.66
N VAL A 56 -6.67 0.22 -0.92
CA VAL A 56 -5.71 0.35 -2.03
C VAL A 56 -4.29 0.46 -1.48
N LEU A 57 -3.48 -0.57 -1.72
CA LEU A 57 -2.07 -0.60 -1.38
C LEU A 57 -1.28 0.25 -2.39
N SER A 58 -0.59 1.26 -1.87
CA SER A 58 0.21 2.19 -2.67
C SER A 58 1.67 2.17 -2.24
N GLY A 59 2.53 2.77 -3.06
CA GLY A 59 3.96 2.88 -2.80
C GLY A 59 4.78 1.71 -3.33
N GLU A 60 6.10 1.90 -3.37
CA GLU A 60 7.01 1.02 -4.08
C GLU A 60 7.04 -0.42 -3.54
N VAL A 61 6.78 -0.61 -2.25
CA VAL A 61 6.72 -1.95 -1.62
C VAL A 61 5.54 -2.75 -2.14
N ALA A 62 4.35 -2.14 -2.20
CA ALA A 62 3.15 -2.78 -2.74
C ALA A 62 3.33 -3.12 -4.23
N GLN A 63 3.92 -2.19 -5.00
CA GLN A 63 4.22 -2.42 -6.41
C GLN A 63 5.26 -3.53 -6.62
N ALA A 64 6.36 -3.52 -5.88
CA ALA A 64 7.42 -4.51 -6.01
C ALA A 64 7.01 -5.91 -5.54
N GLY A 65 6.15 -6.01 -4.52
CA GLY A 65 5.57 -7.28 -4.08
C GLY A 65 4.46 -7.78 -5.02
N GLY A 66 3.80 -6.86 -5.72
CA GLY A 66 2.81 -7.13 -6.76
C GLY A 66 1.64 -7.98 -6.28
N GLU A 67 0.97 -8.60 -7.24
CA GLU A 67 -0.23 -9.42 -7.01
C GLU A 67 0.02 -10.57 -6.03
N ARG A 68 1.23 -11.14 -6.03
CA ARG A 68 1.60 -12.20 -5.09
C ARG A 68 1.55 -11.72 -3.64
N LEU A 69 2.13 -10.56 -3.34
CA LEU A 69 2.06 -9.98 -2.00
C LEU A 69 0.61 -9.60 -1.64
N ARG A 70 -0.14 -9.01 -2.57
CA ARG A 70 -1.55 -8.65 -2.36
C ARG A 70 -2.39 -9.85 -1.93
N GLN A 71 -2.26 -10.98 -2.63
CA GLN A 71 -2.99 -12.22 -2.32
C GLN A 71 -2.62 -12.78 -0.95
N LEU A 72 -1.34 -12.73 -0.58
CA LEU A 72 -0.91 -13.17 0.75
C LEU A 72 -1.49 -12.26 1.85
N VAL A 73 -1.48 -10.94 1.66
CA VAL A 73 -2.09 -10.00 2.61
C VAL A 73 -3.59 -10.26 2.77
N GLU A 74 -4.29 -10.44 1.65
CA GLU A 74 -5.72 -10.76 1.63
C GLU A 74 -6.02 -12.08 2.37
N ALA A 75 -5.19 -13.11 2.19
CA ALA A 75 -5.30 -14.37 2.90
C ALA A 75 -5.11 -14.18 4.41
N GLU A 76 -4.08 -13.44 4.84
CA GLU A 76 -3.79 -13.17 6.26
C GLU A 76 -4.91 -12.36 6.95
N MET A 77 -5.58 -11.45 6.23
CA MET A 77 -6.68 -10.65 6.78
C MET A 77 -7.92 -11.49 7.14
N THR A 78 -8.13 -12.64 6.50
CA THR A 78 -9.32 -13.48 6.76
C THR A 78 -9.36 -14.08 8.17
N GLY A 79 -8.22 -14.14 8.87
CA GLY A 79 -8.13 -14.58 10.27
C GLY A 79 -8.31 -13.48 11.31
N LEU A 80 -8.26 -12.19 10.91
CA LEU A 80 -8.09 -11.07 11.85
C LEU A 80 -9.25 -10.06 11.89
N ALA A 81 -10.10 -9.96 10.86
CA ALA A 81 -11.16 -8.94 10.77
C ALA A 81 -12.53 -9.51 10.32
N LEU A 82 -13.62 -9.04 10.94
CA LEU A 82 -15.00 -9.34 10.56
C LEU A 82 -15.39 -8.68 9.21
N PRO A 83 -15.03 -7.41 8.94
CA PRO A 83 -15.15 -6.83 7.60
C PRO A 83 -14.05 -7.32 6.67
N ARG A 84 -14.41 -7.64 5.43
CA ARG A 84 -13.50 -8.13 4.37
C ARG A 84 -13.50 -7.14 3.20
N PRO A 85 -12.74 -6.03 3.30
CA PRO A 85 -12.62 -5.10 2.19
C PRO A 85 -12.01 -5.80 0.98
N GLN A 86 -12.34 -5.30 -0.21
CA GLN A 86 -11.56 -5.62 -1.39
C GLN A 86 -10.15 -5.06 -1.22
N LEU A 87 -9.13 -5.82 -1.62
CA LEU A 87 -7.75 -5.36 -1.62
C LEU A 87 -7.25 -5.17 -3.05
N ARG A 88 -6.70 -4.00 -3.38
CA ARG A 88 -6.12 -3.68 -4.69
C ARG A 88 -4.76 -3.03 -4.55
N ILE A 89 -3.95 -3.08 -5.60
CA ILE A 89 -2.72 -2.28 -5.72
C ILE A 89 -3.06 -1.05 -6.55
N SER A 90 -2.50 0.10 -6.19
CA SER A 90 -2.66 1.33 -6.97
C SER A 90 -2.11 1.17 -8.39
N GLU A 91 -2.79 1.74 -9.38
CA GLU A 91 -2.31 1.76 -10.77
C GLU A 91 -1.56 3.06 -11.10
N ILE A 92 -1.39 3.95 -10.12
CA ILE A 92 -0.70 5.23 -10.33
C ILE A 92 0.81 5.00 -10.37
N GLU A 93 1.37 5.14 -11.57
CA GLU A 93 2.80 5.09 -11.84
C GLU A 93 3.47 6.47 -11.63
N GLY A 94 4.80 6.48 -11.51
CA GLY A 94 5.59 7.71 -11.37
C GLY A 94 5.59 8.29 -9.96
N ASP A 95 5.35 9.60 -9.83
CA ASP A 95 5.34 10.32 -8.56
C ASP A 95 3.90 10.60 -8.08
N PRO A 96 3.20 9.62 -7.47
CA PRO A 96 1.81 9.80 -7.01
C PRO A 96 1.70 10.93 -5.98
N ILE A 97 2.74 11.15 -5.18
CA ILE A 97 2.80 12.23 -4.19
C ILE A 97 2.82 13.59 -4.89
N LEU A 98 3.70 13.77 -5.90
CA LEU A 98 3.80 15.03 -6.65
C LEU A 98 2.52 15.30 -7.44
N ILE A 99 1.96 14.27 -8.08
CA ILE A 99 0.70 14.36 -8.80
C ILE A 99 -0.42 14.80 -7.85
N GLY A 100 -0.51 14.20 -6.66
CA GLY A 100 -1.47 14.59 -5.63
C GLY A 100 -1.28 16.04 -5.19
N ALA A 101 -0.04 16.43 -4.89
CA ALA A 101 0.30 17.79 -4.46
C ALA A 101 -0.10 18.84 -5.52
N LEU A 102 0.22 18.57 -6.79
CA LEU A 102 -0.18 19.45 -7.89
C LEU A 102 -1.70 19.56 -8.02
N ARG A 103 -2.43 18.45 -7.91
CA ARG A 103 -3.90 18.45 -7.96
C ARG A 103 -4.50 19.25 -6.80
N THR A 104 -3.95 19.11 -5.59
CA THR A 104 -4.36 19.88 -4.42
C THR A 104 -4.11 21.37 -4.63
N ALA A 105 -2.92 21.76 -5.09
CA ALA A 105 -2.59 23.17 -5.34
C ALA A 105 -3.49 23.80 -6.40
N VAL A 106 -3.81 23.06 -7.47
CA VAL A 106 -4.74 23.55 -8.52
C VAL A 106 -6.17 23.68 -7.99
N ALA A 107 -6.63 22.75 -7.15
CA ALA A 107 -7.95 22.82 -6.53
C ALA A 107 -8.06 24.06 -5.62
N ASP A 108 -7.05 24.28 -4.78
CA ASP A 108 -6.98 25.42 -3.85
C ASP A 108 -6.93 26.77 -4.59
N ALA A 109 -6.10 26.88 -5.64
CA ALA A 109 -6.05 28.07 -6.48
C ALA A 109 -7.39 28.38 -7.16
N ARG A 110 -8.11 27.33 -7.61
CA ARG A 110 -9.45 27.50 -8.20
C ARG A 110 -10.48 27.96 -7.19
N GLN A 111 -10.48 27.40 -5.98
CA GLN A 111 -11.36 27.87 -4.91
C GLN A 111 -11.06 29.34 -4.58
N THR A 112 -9.80 29.72 -4.45
CA THR A 112 -9.43 31.11 -4.15
C THR A 112 -9.88 32.11 -5.22
N VAL A 113 -9.76 31.75 -6.51
CA VAL A 113 -10.07 32.67 -7.62
C VAL A 113 -11.55 32.69 -7.99
N PHE A 114 -12.25 31.55 -7.87
CA PHE A 114 -13.61 31.39 -8.38
C PHE A 114 -14.69 31.28 -7.29
N ASP A 115 -14.35 31.15 -6.02
CA ASP A 115 -15.33 31.16 -4.93
C ASP A 115 -15.86 32.59 -4.73
N THR A 116 -16.88 32.92 -5.53
CA THR A 116 -17.55 34.22 -5.61
C THR A 116 -18.75 34.33 -4.65
N ALA A 117 -18.90 33.38 -3.71
CA ALA A 117 -20.03 33.34 -2.78
C ALA A 117 -19.82 34.09 -1.45
N ARG A 118 -18.68 34.73 -1.21
CA ARG A 118 -18.56 35.72 -0.12
C ARG A 118 -18.73 37.14 -0.66
N PHE A 119 -19.95 37.45 -1.09
CA PHE A 119 -20.43 38.82 -0.98
C PHE A 119 -20.91 39.00 0.46
N ASP A 120 -20.03 39.53 1.31
CA ASP A 120 -20.43 40.02 2.63
C ASP A 120 -21.41 41.19 2.41
N ALA A 121 -22.63 41.03 2.93
CA ALA A 121 -23.65 42.08 3.08
C ALA A 121 -23.64 42.61 4.51
#